data_AF-A0A1C0SJ03-F1
#
_entry.id   AF-A0A1C0SJ03-F1
#
_cell.length_a   1.000
_cell.length_b   1.000
_cell.length_c   1.000
_cell.angle_alpha   90.00
_cell.angle_beta   90.00
_cell.angle_gamma   90.00
#
_symmetry.space_group_name_H-M   'P 1'
#
loop_
_entity.id
_entity.type
_entity.pdbx_description
1 polymer ?
#
loop_
_entity_poly.entity_id
_entity_poly.type
_entity_poly.pdbx_seq_one_letter_code
_entity_poly.pdbx_strand_id
1 'polypeptide(L)'
;MDDAWPTWLSIMEHGSVGEARTRSFLIDRFWVLERSVDIDGADFLIQLRNPTQRFTDNKPPRIGVIQAKYFQDRRTTHYIPKSYVLDDKGTPLEGFFSLLHVGMEDSGVMYLLSAKDIADNLTLSTARSPEAYVVGTKALVDAFRVNSRKLSLDRIAHSLRSQSYQQLAAISDQLNIPFRRVNKDDIDFNWTLPLPNPIGDITKMFVDQKEELRGLLFEMEEVIQIVDSILAEKDPRKALSRLDELNNHVDGRRKIPFGVRSDFRWDDFEEALSRHGYWLDALQHDGLLAAYVTMGELLRDELTAHTQANPPTQVNDFLEADLQYDPLSFKVKSMTISHGAAGGGSPEITSAGHVRVSRPYDQWTMRKSNAVEHVVHNVWWSAMGKVVGDRYPHPDDI
;
A
#
# COMPACT_ATOMS: atom_id res chain seq x y z
N MET A 1 -26.61 57.78 -20.98
CA MET A 1 -26.84 57.56 -19.55
C MET A 1 -26.16 56.25 -19.25
N ASP A 2 -25.05 56.30 -18.52
CA ASP A 2 -24.27 55.11 -18.19
C ASP A 2 -25.01 54.33 -17.11
N ASP A 3 -25.77 53.32 -17.53
CA ASP A 3 -26.27 52.25 -16.66
C ASP A 3 -25.10 51.35 -16.25
N ALA A 4 -24.15 51.91 -15.50
CA ALA A 4 -23.08 51.14 -14.89
C ALA A 4 -23.68 50.37 -13.70
N TRP A 5 -23.83 49.06 -13.88
CA TRP A 5 -24.30 48.15 -12.83
C TRP A 5 -23.43 48.29 -11.58
N PRO A 6 -24.00 48.20 -10.36
CA PRO A 6 -23.22 48.18 -9.13
C PRO A 6 -22.21 47.03 -9.14
N THR A 7 -20.95 47.31 -8.81
CA THR A 7 -19.84 46.34 -8.83
C THR A 7 -20.15 45.06 -8.04
N TRP A 8 -20.87 45.18 -6.92
CA TRP A 8 -21.26 44.04 -6.09
C TRP A 8 -22.23 43.09 -6.80
N LEU A 9 -23.14 43.62 -7.62
CA LEU A 9 -24.13 42.83 -8.36
C LEU A 9 -23.47 42.05 -9.49
N SER A 10 -22.51 42.67 -10.19
CA SER A 10 -21.68 42.01 -11.20
C SER A 10 -20.81 40.90 -10.59
N ILE A 11 -20.25 41.11 -9.39
CA ILE A 11 -19.48 40.08 -8.67
C ILE A 11 -20.37 38.87 -8.33
N MET A 12 -21.60 39.11 -7.84
CA MET A 12 -22.55 38.05 -7.50
C MET A 12 -23.01 37.26 -8.74
N GLU A 13 -23.34 37.93 -9.84
CA GLU A 13 -23.74 37.27 -11.09
C GLU A 13 -22.60 36.42 -11.66
N HIS A 14 -21.38 36.96 -11.69
CA HIS A 14 -20.20 36.22 -12.15
C HIS A 14 -19.90 34.98 -11.29
N GLY A 15 -20.05 35.09 -9.97
CA GLY A 15 -19.94 33.95 -9.05
C GLY A 15 -20.97 32.86 -9.39
N SER A 16 -22.24 33.23 -9.50
CA SER A 16 -23.33 32.31 -9.82
C SER A 16 -23.16 31.61 -11.18
N VAL A 17 -22.67 32.33 -12.20
CA VAL A 17 -22.38 31.76 -13.52
C VAL A 17 -21.23 30.74 -13.45
N GLY A 18 -20.16 31.06 -12.73
CA GLY A 18 -19.03 30.14 -12.53
C GLY A 18 -19.44 28.86 -11.79
N GLU A 19 -20.28 28.99 -10.77
CA GLU A 19 -20.84 27.86 -10.02
C GLU A 19 -21.75 27.00 -10.90
N ALA A 20 -22.71 27.60 -11.61
CA ALA A 20 -23.65 26.86 -12.46
C ALA A 20 -22.93 26.06 -13.56
N ARG A 21 -21.90 26.65 -14.19
CA ARG A 21 -21.06 25.97 -15.18
C ARG A 21 -20.26 24.83 -14.57
N THR A 22 -19.75 25.02 -13.36
CA THR A 22 -19.04 23.98 -12.61
C THR A 22 -19.96 22.81 -12.28
N ARG A 23 -21.16 23.07 -11.75
CA ARG A 23 -22.15 22.04 -11.46
C ARG A 23 -22.49 21.24 -12.71
N SER A 24 -22.81 21.93 -13.80
CA SER A 24 -23.12 21.31 -15.10
C SER A 24 -21.97 20.42 -15.58
N PHE A 25 -20.72 20.89 -15.47
CA PHE A 25 -19.55 20.10 -15.85
C PHE A 25 -19.43 18.78 -15.07
N LEU A 26 -19.69 18.80 -13.76
CA LEU A 26 -19.47 17.67 -12.84
C LEU A 26 -20.63 16.65 -12.79
N ILE A 27 -21.87 17.11 -12.99
CA ILE A 27 -23.09 16.33 -12.67
C ILE A 27 -23.26 15.05 -13.49
N ASP A 28 -22.53 14.85 -14.58
CA ASP A 28 -22.64 13.61 -15.38
C ASP A 28 -21.92 12.43 -14.70
N ARG A 29 -20.91 12.69 -13.86
CA ARG A 29 -20.02 11.65 -13.31
C ARG A 29 -19.95 11.62 -11.78
N PHE A 30 -20.32 12.71 -11.12
CA PHE A 30 -20.22 12.84 -9.68
C PHE A 30 -21.59 13.12 -9.04
N TRP A 31 -21.75 12.66 -7.80
CA TRP A 31 -22.67 13.30 -6.87
C TRP A 31 -22.05 14.63 -6.48
N VAL A 32 -22.82 15.71 -6.56
CA VAL A 32 -22.35 17.09 -6.37
C VAL A 32 -23.19 17.72 -5.27
N LEU A 33 -22.53 18.21 -4.21
CA LEU A 33 -23.13 18.98 -3.14
C LEU A 33 -22.57 20.40 -3.21
N GLU A 34 -23.44 21.38 -3.43
CA GLU A 34 -23.11 22.81 -3.34
C GLU A 34 -23.11 23.25 -1.89
N ARG A 35 -22.11 24.06 -1.50
CA ARG A 35 -22.07 24.67 -0.17
C ARG A 35 -22.51 26.13 -0.27
N SER A 36 -23.53 26.49 0.50
CA SER A 36 -24.13 27.83 0.47
C SER A 36 -23.42 28.85 1.37
N VAL A 37 -22.33 28.46 2.05
CA VAL A 37 -21.59 29.35 2.96
C VAL A 37 -20.09 29.14 2.76
N ASP A 38 -19.40 30.25 2.48
CA ASP A 38 -17.97 30.37 2.14
C ASP A 38 -17.04 30.16 3.36
N ILE A 39 -17.42 29.27 4.29
CA ILE A 39 -16.74 29.11 5.58
C ILE A 39 -15.44 28.31 5.46
N ASP A 40 -15.26 27.48 4.42
CA ASP A 40 -14.05 26.66 4.27
C ASP A 40 -13.53 26.62 2.82
N GLY A 41 -13.88 27.62 2.00
CA GLY A 41 -13.38 27.83 0.63
C GLY A 41 -13.51 26.65 -0.34
N ALA A 42 -14.55 25.85 -0.12
CA ALA A 42 -15.00 24.77 -0.98
C ALA A 42 -16.39 25.10 -1.52
N ASP A 43 -16.50 25.38 -2.82
CA ASP A 43 -17.79 25.71 -3.45
C ASP A 43 -18.61 24.44 -3.69
N PHE A 44 -17.93 23.34 -4.04
CA PHE A 44 -18.56 22.03 -4.24
C PHE A 44 -17.81 20.92 -3.54
N LEU A 45 -18.58 19.97 -3.01
CA LEU A 45 -18.11 18.64 -2.65
C LEU A 45 -18.57 17.64 -3.71
N ILE A 46 -17.65 16.80 -4.16
CA ILE A 46 -17.93 15.77 -5.15
C ILE A 46 -17.64 14.39 -4.62
N GLN A 47 -18.45 13.43 -5.03
CA GLN A 47 -18.24 12.01 -4.77
C GLN A 47 -18.45 11.23 -6.06
N LEU A 48 -17.62 10.20 -6.29
CA LEU A 48 -17.83 9.30 -7.42
C LEU A 48 -19.20 8.64 -7.35
N ARG A 49 -19.93 8.63 -8.47
CA ARG A 49 -21.13 7.81 -8.62
C ARG A 49 -20.73 6.35 -8.70
N ASN A 50 -20.71 5.68 -7.55
CA ASN A 50 -20.49 4.26 -7.47
C ASN A 50 -21.73 3.57 -6.86
N PRO A 51 -22.48 2.75 -7.62
CA PRO A 51 -23.64 2.03 -7.10
C PRO A 51 -23.26 0.96 -6.05
N THR A 52 -21.98 0.59 -5.93
CA THR A 52 -21.53 -0.44 -4.98
C THR A 52 -21.07 0.12 -3.63
N GLN A 53 -21.03 1.44 -3.45
CA GLN A 53 -20.71 2.07 -2.16
C GLN A 53 -21.94 2.75 -1.60
N ARG A 54 -22.33 2.38 -0.37
CA ARG A 54 -23.49 2.92 0.35
C ARG A 54 -23.04 3.81 1.50
N PHE A 55 -23.89 4.74 1.93
CA PHE A 55 -23.65 5.59 3.11
C PHE A 55 -23.44 4.80 4.42
N THR A 56 -23.85 3.52 4.44
CA THR A 56 -23.71 2.60 5.58
C THR A 56 -22.41 1.79 5.55
N ASP A 57 -21.58 1.96 4.53
CA ASP A 57 -20.35 1.18 4.41
C ASP A 57 -19.30 1.67 5.42
N ASN A 58 -18.54 0.72 5.99
CA ASN A 58 -17.50 1.01 6.97
C ASN A 58 -16.32 1.84 6.41
N LYS A 59 -16.22 1.98 5.08
CA LYS A 59 -15.24 2.83 4.40
C LYS A 59 -15.92 4.13 3.99
N PRO A 60 -15.49 5.31 4.49
CA PRO A 60 -16.11 6.57 4.10
C PRO A 60 -15.99 6.79 2.59
N PRO A 61 -16.99 7.45 1.98
CA PRO A 61 -16.91 7.77 0.56
C PRO A 61 -15.74 8.72 0.33
N ARG A 62 -14.99 8.45 -0.75
CA ARG A 62 -13.92 9.34 -1.20
C ARG A 62 -14.55 10.63 -1.73
N ILE A 63 -14.22 11.74 -1.09
CA ILE A 63 -14.73 13.07 -1.44
C ILE A 63 -13.64 13.92 -2.06
N GLY A 64 -14.06 14.76 -3.01
CA GLY A 64 -13.23 15.81 -3.59
C GLY A 64 -13.81 17.18 -3.28
N VAL A 65 -12.93 18.17 -3.27
CA VAL A 65 -13.25 19.59 -3.13
C VAL A 65 -13.02 20.28 -4.46
N ILE A 66 -14.02 21.03 -4.92
CA ILE A 66 -13.89 21.87 -6.10
C ILE A 66 -14.11 23.32 -5.68
N GLN A 67 -13.16 24.18 -6.06
CA GLN A 67 -13.30 25.62 -5.97
C GLN A 67 -13.47 26.22 -7.37
N ALA A 68 -14.61 26.85 -7.62
CA ALA A 68 -14.93 27.54 -8.85
C ALA A 68 -14.49 29.02 -8.75
N LYS A 69 -13.80 29.51 -9.78
CA LYS A 69 -13.50 30.95 -9.91
C LYS A 69 -13.85 31.43 -11.29
N TYR A 70 -14.59 32.54 -11.35
CA TYR A 70 -14.95 33.20 -12.60
C TYR A 70 -14.05 34.40 -12.87
N PHE A 71 -13.51 34.47 -14.08
CA PHE A 71 -12.68 35.56 -14.58
C PHE A 71 -13.47 36.33 -15.63
N GLN A 72 -13.83 37.57 -15.28
CA GLN A 72 -14.43 38.49 -16.25
C GLN A 72 -13.45 38.79 -17.40
N ASP A 73 -12.17 38.92 -17.07
CA ASP A 73 -11.07 39.05 -18.03
C ASP A 73 -9.79 38.35 -17.54
N ARG A 74 -8.78 38.26 -18.41
CA ARG A 74 -7.48 37.65 -18.09
C ARG A 74 -6.62 38.46 -17.10
N ARG A 75 -7.06 39.66 -16.70
CA ARG A 75 -6.34 40.54 -15.75
C ARG A 75 -6.86 40.37 -14.33
N THR A 76 -8.06 39.82 -14.18
CA THR A 76 -8.64 39.46 -12.90
C THR A 76 -7.70 38.49 -12.17
N THR A 77 -7.48 38.73 -10.88
CA THR A 77 -6.62 37.90 -10.04
C THR A 77 -7.40 37.39 -8.85
N HIS A 78 -7.44 36.07 -8.70
CA HIS A 78 -8.05 35.39 -7.57
C HIS A 78 -6.97 34.80 -6.65
N TYR A 79 -7.41 34.35 -5.47
CA TYR A 79 -6.52 33.78 -4.47
C TYR A 79 -7.11 32.48 -3.94
N ILE A 80 -6.27 31.46 -3.81
CA ILE A 80 -6.62 30.19 -3.18
C ILE A 80 -5.74 30.04 -1.94
N PRO A 81 -6.33 29.98 -0.73
CA PRO A 81 -5.58 29.74 0.50
C PRO A 81 -4.68 28.51 0.40
N LYS A 82 -3.45 28.63 0.91
CA LYS A 82 -2.46 27.55 0.91
C LYS A 82 -2.99 26.30 1.62
N SER A 83 -3.78 26.51 2.67
CA SER A 83 -4.42 25.43 3.44
C SER A 83 -5.30 24.53 2.58
N TYR A 84 -5.91 25.01 1.50
CA TYR A 84 -6.74 24.15 0.64
C TYR A 84 -5.93 23.35 -0.38
N VAL A 85 -4.69 23.75 -0.62
CA VAL A 85 -3.83 23.14 -1.62
C VAL A 85 -2.89 22.13 -0.97
N LEU A 86 -2.38 22.43 0.23
CA LEU A 86 -1.37 21.64 0.92
C LEU A 86 -1.88 21.15 2.28
N ASP A 87 -1.45 19.96 2.67
CA ASP A 87 -1.55 19.49 4.05
C ASP A 87 -0.55 20.20 4.98
N ASP A 88 -0.63 19.89 6.28
CA ASP A 88 0.26 20.46 7.30
C ASP A 88 1.75 20.09 7.09
N LYS A 89 2.03 19.05 6.29
CA LYS A 89 3.38 18.61 5.92
C LYS A 89 3.89 19.26 4.63
N GLY A 90 3.06 20.07 3.95
CA GLY A 90 3.38 20.72 2.68
C GLY A 90 3.14 19.84 1.45
N THR A 91 2.44 18.72 1.58
CA THR A 91 2.10 17.82 0.47
C THR A 91 0.82 18.27 -0.22
N PRO A 92 0.74 18.29 -1.57
CA PRO A 92 -0.50 18.59 -2.27
C PRO A 92 -1.64 17.64 -1.92
N LEU A 93 -2.81 18.22 -1.65
CA LEU A 93 -4.04 17.49 -1.31
C LEU A 93 -4.69 16.91 -2.57
N GLU A 94 -4.45 15.63 -2.83
CA GLU A 94 -5.16 14.89 -3.88
C GLU A 94 -6.67 14.94 -3.62
N GLY A 95 -7.44 15.33 -4.63
CA GLY A 95 -8.87 15.56 -4.54
C GLY A 95 -9.31 17.00 -4.34
N PHE A 96 -8.40 17.95 -4.11
CA PHE A 96 -8.68 19.36 -4.29
C PHE A 96 -8.44 19.78 -5.75
N PHE A 97 -9.40 20.49 -6.34
CA PHE A 97 -9.28 21.07 -7.67
C PHE A 97 -9.84 22.49 -7.72
N SER A 98 -9.29 23.27 -8.64
CA SER A 98 -9.86 24.55 -9.02
C SER A 98 -10.33 24.55 -10.47
N LEU A 99 -11.58 24.98 -10.67
CA LEU A 99 -12.17 25.18 -11.99
C LEU A 99 -12.28 26.68 -12.28
N LEU A 100 -11.53 27.12 -13.28
CA LEU A 100 -11.47 28.53 -13.67
C LEU A 100 -12.29 28.72 -14.93
N HIS A 101 -13.24 29.65 -14.91
CA HIS A 101 -14.08 29.98 -16.05
C HIS A 101 -13.73 31.37 -16.56
N VAL A 102 -13.49 31.48 -17.87
CA VAL A 102 -13.18 32.76 -18.53
C VAL A 102 -14.17 32.98 -19.67
N GLY A 103 -14.69 34.20 -19.79
CA GLY A 103 -15.55 34.60 -20.91
C GLY A 103 -17.03 34.22 -20.78
N MET A 104 -17.84 34.78 -21.66
CA MET A 104 -19.31 34.67 -21.64
C MET A 104 -19.83 33.81 -22.79
N GLU A 105 -20.97 33.15 -22.53
CA GLU A 105 -21.71 32.35 -23.51
C GLU A 105 -20.81 31.41 -24.33
N ASP A 106 -20.85 31.51 -25.66
CA ASP A 106 -20.15 30.64 -26.62
C ASP A 106 -18.62 30.83 -26.63
N SER A 107 -18.11 31.90 -26.01
CA SER A 107 -16.68 32.15 -25.85
C SER A 107 -16.10 31.59 -24.54
N GLY A 108 -16.91 30.89 -23.75
CA GLY A 108 -16.53 30.33 -22.47
C GLY A 108 -15.38 29.33 -22.58
N VAL A 109 -14.31 29.57 -21.83
CA VAL A 109 -13.17 28.64 -21.68
C VAL A 109 -13.07 28.21 -20.22
N MET A 110 -12.80 26.92 -20.02
CA MET A 110 -12.61 26.32 -18.70
C MET A 110 -11.17 25.84 -18.53
N TYR A 111 -10.61 26.02 -17.34
CA TYR A 111 -9.32 25.48 -16.94
C TYR A 111 -9.50 24.63 -15.68
N LEU A 112 -8.78 23.52 -15.59
CA LEU A 112 -8.80 22.60 -14.46
C LEU A 112 -7.39 22.45 -13.89
N LEU A 113 -7.22 22.83 -12.64
CA LEU A 113 -5.97 22.68 -11.91
C LEU A 113 -6.18 21.74 -10.72
N SER A 114 -5.29 20.78 -10.52
CA SER A 114 -5.21 20.02 -9.26
C SER A 114 -4.44 20.82 -8.20
N ALA A 115 -4.51 20.38 -6.93
CA ALA A 115 -3.64 20.89 -5.88
C ALA A 115 -2.15 20.89 -6.27
N LYS A 116 -1.70 19.80 -6.91
CA LYS A 116 -0.32 19.68 -7.41
C LYS A 116 -0.01 20.72 -8.50
N ASP A 117 -0.91 20.91 -9.47
CA ASP A 117 -0.72 21.92 -10.51
C ASP A 117 -0.58 23.32 -9.90
N ILE A 118 -1.37 23.62 -8.86
CA ILE A 118 -1.33 24.90 -8.15
C ILE A 118 0.00 25.07 -7.41
N ALA A 119 0.41 24.07 -6.63
CA ALA A 119 1.63 24.11 -5.84
C ALA A 119 2.89 24.24 -6.72
N ASP A 120 2.94 23.52 -7.84
CA ASP A 120 4.12 23.46 -8.70
C ASP A 120 4.25 24.68 -9.62
N ASN A 121 3.14 25.31 -10.04
CA ASN A 121 3.15 26.31 -11.12
C ASN A 121 2.74 27.73 -10.68
N LEU A 122 2.01 27.89 -9.58
CA LEU A 122 1.52 29.21 -9.15
C LEU A 122 2.40 29.84 -8.08
N THR A 123 2.37 31.18 -8.02
CA THR A 123 3.17 31.92 -7.05
C THR A 123 2.44 31.97 -5.71
N LEU A 124 3.10 31.54 -4.63
CA LEU A 124 2.62 31.73 -3.26
C LEU A 124 2.84 33.18 -2.82
N SER A 125 1.77 33.84 -2.38
CA SER A 125 1.83 35.20 -1.82
C SER A 125 1.85 35.13 -0.29
N THR A 126 3.01 35.41 0.30
CA THR A 126 3.20 35.55 1.76
C THR A 126 2.80 36.92 2.30
N ALA A 127 2.51 37.88 1.41
CA ALA A 127 2.05 39.22 1.79
C ALA A 127 0.60 39.27 2.31
N ARG A 128 -0.12 38.13 2.29
CA ARG A 128 -1.49 37.99 2.78
C ARG A 128 -1.54 36.97 3.91
N SER A 129 -2.45 37.20 4.86
CA SER A 129 -2.78 36.25 5.92
C SER A 129 -4.26 35.85 5.79
N PRO A 130 -4.58 34.56 5.58
CA PRO A 130 -3.64 33.44 5.42
C PRO A 130 -2.85 33.50 4.09
N GLU A 131 -1.71 32.80 4.03
CA GLU A 131 -0.92 32.64 2.80
C GLU A 131 -1.79 32.05 1.70
N ALA A 132 -1.66 32.56 0.47
CA ALA A 132 -2.51 32.12 -0.64
C ALA A 132 -1.76 32.09 -1.97
N TYR A 133 -2.09 31.13 -2.83
CA TYR A 133 -1.62 31.05 -4.19
C TYR A 133 -2.33 32.08 -5.07
N VAL A 134 -1.56 32.77 -5.90
CA VAL A 134 -2.07 33.79 -6.82
C VAL A 134 -2.57 33.11 -8.08
N VAL A 135 -3.89 33.13 -8.28
CA VAL A 135 -4.56 32.59 -9.46
C VAL A 135 -4.83 33.72 -10.44
N GLY A 136 -3.80 34.01 -11.25
CA GLY A 136 -3.85 35.02 -12.32
C GLY A 136 -3.51 34.40 -13.67
N THR A 137 -2.80 35.15 -14.51
CA THR A 137 -2.43 34.73 -15.88
C THR A 137 -1.70 33.39 -15.96
N LYS A 138 -0.86 33.05 -14.96
CA LYS A 138 -0.18 31.75 -14.87
C LYS A 138 -1.13 30.55 -14.77
N ALA A 139 -2.32 30.76 -14.21
CA ALA A 139 -3.34 29.72 -14.09
C ALA A 139 -4.19 29.57 -15.37
N LEU A 140 -4.11 30.52 -16.30
CA LEU A 140 -4.88 30.58 -17.55
C LEU A 140 -4.01 30.22 -18.77
N VAL A 141 -3.14 29.22 -18.62
CA VAL A 141 -2.29 28.70 -19.70
C VAL A 141 -2.94 27.48 -20.36
N ASP A 142 -2.62 27.25 -21.63
CA ASP A 142 -3.24 26.16 -22.41
C ASP A 142 -3.00 24.76 -21.83
N ALA A 143 -1.94 24.58 -21.03
CA ALA A 143 -1.66 23.33 -20.33
C ALA A 143 -2.78 22.91 -19.36
N PHE A 144 -3.50 23.87 -18.77
CA PHE A 144 -4.61 23.61 -17.84
C PHE A 144 -5.98 23.66 -18.51
N ARG A 145 -6.04 23.99 -19.81
CA ARG A 145 -7.28 24.19 -20.54
C ARG A 145 -8.03 22.87 -20.70
N VAL A 146 -9.32 22.89 -20.40
CA VAL A 146 -10.21 21.74 -20.59
C VAL A 146 -10.55 21.62 -22.08
N ASN A 147 -9.78 20.80 -22.79
CA ASN A 147 -10.02 20.49 -24.20
C ASN A 147 -11.00 19.33 -24.39
N SER A 148 -11.08 18.43 -23.41
CA SER A 148 -11.99 17.28 -23.42
C SER A 148 -12.63 17.09 -22.05
N ARG A 149 -13.94 17.28 -22.00
CA ARG A 149 -14.73 17.08 -20.77
C ARG A 149 -14.51 15.69 -20.18
N LYS A 150 -14.50 14.65 -21.02
CA LYS A 150 -14.31 13.27 -20.57
C LYS A 150 -12.95 13.08 -19.88
N LEU A 151 -11.86 13.51 -20.51
CA LEU A 151 -10.50 13.34 -19.95
C LEU A 151 -10.34 14.10 -18.64
N SER A 152 -10.89 15.31 -18.54
CA SER A 152 -10.84 16.10 -17.32
C SER A 152 -11.65 15.46 -16.17
N LEU A 153 -12.85 14.92 -16.46
CA LEU A 153 -13.61 14.17 -15.46
C LEU A 153 -12.95 12.84 -15.08
N ASP A 154 -12.27 12.17 -16.01
CA ASP A 154 -11.46 10.97 -15.73
C ASP A 154 -10.25 11.28 -14.85
N ARG A 155 -9.60 12.44 -15.05
CA ARG A 155 -8.51 12.93 -14.19
C ARG A 155 -9.00 13.14 -12.75
N ILE A 156 -10.14 13.81 -12.56
CA ILE A 156 -10.75 14.00 -11.24
C ILE A 156 -11.10 12.63 -10.63
N ALA A 157 -11.74 11.75 -11.39
CA ALA A 157 -12.12 10.43 -10.92
C ALA A 157 -10.93 9.55 -10.51
N HIS A 158 -9.82 9.62 -11.26
CA HIS A 158 -8.60 8.90 -10.95
C HIS A 158 -7.98 9.39 -9.64
N SER A 159 -7.84 10.71 -9.47
CA SER A 159 -7.30 11.32 -8.25
C SER A 159 -8.14 10.93 -7.02
N LEU A 160 -9.48 10.96 -7.11
CA LEU A 160 -10.34 10.50 -6.00
C LEU A 160 -10.14 9.01 -5.66
N ARG A 161 -9.91 8.16 -6.66
CA ARG A 161 -9.62 6.72 -6.43
C ARG A 161 -8.23 6.48 -5.83
N SER A 162 -7.25 7.32 -6.17
CA SER A 162 -5.88 7.20 -5.70
C SER A 162 -5.61 7.90 -4.36
N GLN A 163 -6.57 8.67 -3.84
CA GLN A 163 -6.43 9.33 -2.53
C GLN A 163 -6.03 8.32 -1.45
N SER A 164 -5.04 8.68 -0.63
CA SER A 164 -4.81 7.96 0.62
C SER A 164 -5.89 8.34 1.63
N TYR A 165 -6.08 7.50 2.64
CA TYR A 165 -7.01 7.82 3.73
C TYR A 165 -6.54 9.03 4.56
N GLN A 166 -5.22 9.26 4.65
CA GLN A 166 -4.65 10.48 5.26
C GLN A 166 -5.07 11.75 4.49
N GLN A 167 -5.07 11.71 3.16
CA GLN A 167 -5.54 12.84 2.34
C GLN A 167 -7.05 13.05 2.50
N LEU A 168 -7.82 11.96 2.57
CA LEU A 168 -9.26 12.03 2.84
C LEU A 168 -9.56 12.63 4.21
N ALA A 169 -8.78 12.28 5.23
CA ALA A 169 -8.89 12.83 6.57
C ALA A 169 -8.53 14.30 6.63
N ALA A 170 -7.43 14.72 5.99
CA ALA A 170 -7.03 16.12 5.90
C ALA A 170 -8.12 16.98 5.21
N ILE A 171 -8.68 16.48 4.10
CA ILE A 171 -9.82 17.13 3.44
C ILE A 171 -11.05 17.16 4.35
N SER A 172 -11.35 16.07 5.07
CA SER A 172 -12.51 16.02 5.97
C SER A 172 -12.37 16.97 7.17
N ASP A 173 -11.17 17.08 7.74
CA ASP A 173 -10.83 18.00 8.83
C ASP A 173 -10.96 19.46 8.35
N GLN A 174 -10.52 19.78 7.12
CA GLN A 174 -10.72 21.11 6.51
C GLN A 174 -12.17 21.45 6.28
N LEU A 175 -12.97 20.48 5.84
CA LEU A 175 -14.38 20.67 5.51
C LEU A 175 -15.29 20.58 6.74
N ASN A 176 -14.72 20.45 7.93
CA ASN A 176 -15.45 20.30 9.18
C ASN A 176 -16.43 19.11 9.16
N ILE A 177 -16.15 18.07 8.36
CA ILE A 177 -17.01 16.89 8.23
C ILE A 177 -16.80 16.02 9.47
N PRO A 178 -17.87 15.66 10.20
CA PRO A 178 -17.75 14.93 11.47
C PRO A 178 -17.43 13.46 11.23
N PHE A 179 -16.21 13.17 10.77
CA PHE A 179 -15.71 11.80 10.74
C PHE A 179 -14.86 11.56 12.00
N ARG A 180 -15.46 10.89 12.99
CA ARG A 180 -14.82 10.57 14.28
C ARG A 180 -14.18 11.79 14.97
N ARG A 181 -14.79 12.96 14.80
CA ARG A 181 -14.30 14.17 15.46
C ARG A 181 -14.52 14.04 16.96
N VAL A 182 -13.51 14.37 17.73
CA VAL A 182 -13.62 14.39 19.18
C VAL A 182 -14.10 15.78 19.59
N ASN A 183 -15.39 15.94 19.88
CA ASN A 183 -15.87 17.19 20.45
C ASN A 183 -15.78 17.14 21.98
N LYS A 184 -15.42 18.27 22.60
CA LYS A 184 -15.54 18.46 24.05
C LYS A 184 -17.00 18.35 24.50
N ASP A 185 -17.94 18.70 23.63
CA ASP A 185 -19.38 18.60 23.91
C ASP A 185 -19.88 17.14 23.90
N ASP A 186 -19.09 16.19 23.37
CA ASP A 186 -19.42 14.75 23.45
C ASP A 186 -19.01 14.13 24.80
N ILE A 187 -18.50 14.95 25.72
CA ILE A 187 -18.17 14.56 27.09
C ILE A 187 -19.41 14.78 27.94
N ASP A 188 -19.82 13.76 28.68
CA ASP A 188 -20.94 13.88 29.61
C ASP A 188 -20.69 15.05 30.58
N PHE A 189 -21.71 15.90 30.71
CA PHE A 189 -21.65 17.18 31.41
C PHE A 189 -21.01 17.09 32.80
N ASN A 190 -21.24 15.98 33.52
CA ASN A 190 -20.68 15.75 34.85
C ASN A 190 -19.14 15.82 34.88
N TRP A 191 -18.48 15.48 33.77
CA TRP A 191 -17.02 15.48 33.64
C TRP A 191 -16.46 16.79 33.06
N THR A 192 -17.33 17.69 32.62
CA THR A 192 -16.97 19.04 32.14
C THR A 192 -17.01 20.09 33.24
N LEU A 193 -17.53 19.73 34.42
CA LEU A 193 -17.58 20.63 35.57
C LEU A 193 -16.17 21.09 35.95
N PRO A 194 -15.97 22.40 36.23
CA PRO A 194 -14.66 22.97 36.54
C PRO A 194 -14.22 22.65 37.98
N LEU A 195 -14.19 21.36 38.32
CA LEU A 195 -13.73 20.86 39.59
C LEU A 195 -12.20 20.65 39.53
N PRO A 196 -11.42 21.29 40.40
CA PRO A 196 -9.97 21.12 40.38
C PRO A 196 -9.61 19.67 40.72
N ASN A 197 -8.87 19.03 39.83
CA ASN A 197 -8.35 17.67 40.00
C ASN A 197 -6.81 17.73 40.00
N PRO A 198 -6.13 17.23 41.06
CA PRO A 198 -4.66 17.28 41.16
C PRO A 198 -3.93 16.41 40.12
N ILE A 199 -4.63 15.50 39.44
CA ILE A 199 -4.06 14.62 38.40
C ILE A 199 -4.01 15.33 37.03
N GLY A 200 -4.99 16.18 36.72
CA GLY A 200 -5.07 16.88 35.44
C GLY A 200 -6.49 17.29 35.05
N ASP A 201 -6.61 18.01 33.93
CA ASP A 201 -7.88 18.40 33.33
C ASP A 201 -8.50 17.19 32.59
N ILE A 202 -9.58 16.64 33.15
CA ILE A 202 -10.28 15.47 32.62
C ILE A 202 -10.76 15.73 31.18
N THR A 203 -11.30 16.92 30.91
CA THR A 203 -11.82 17.28 29.58
C THR A 203 -10.70 17.26 28.57
N LYS A 204 -9.57 17.89 28.92
CA LYS A 204 -8.38 17.91 28.06
C LYS A 204 -7.81 16.50 27.84
N MET A 205 -7.54 15.76 28.91
CA MET A 205 -6.96 14.42 28.83
C MET A 205 -7.82 13.43 28.03
N PHE A 206 -9.14 13.52 28.16
CA PHE A 206 -10.05 12.64 27.43
C PHE A 206 -10.12 12.97 25.94
N VAL A 207 -10.08 14.26 25.58
CA VAL A 207 -9.98 14.67 24.17
C VAL A 207 -8.65 14.22 23.59
N ASP A 208 -7.55 14.49 24.29
CA ASP A 208 -6.20 14.11 23.85
C ASP A 208 -6.12 12.59 23.59
N GLN A 209 -6.66 11.74 24.48
CA GLN A 209 -6.66 10.28 24.26
C GLN A 209 -7.55 9.82 23.12
N LYS A 210 -8.72 10.43 22.90
CA LYS A 210 -9.55 10.07 21.75
C LYS A 210 -8.89 10.48 20.44
N GLU A 211 -8.17 11.60 20.41
CA GLU A 211 -7.38 12.02 19.26
C GLU A 211 -6.18 11.07 19.03
N GLU A 212 -5.51 10.60 20.07
CA GLU A 212 -4.49 9.54 19.94
C GLU A 212 -5.07 8.25 19.35
N LEU A 213 -6.26 7.83 19.80
CA LEU A 213 -6.96 6.66 19.24
C LEU A 213 -7.39 6.89 17.78
N ARG A 214 -7.79 8.10 17.43
CA ARG A 214 -8.06 8.49 16.03
C ARG A 214 -6.78 8.35 15.20
N GLY A 215 -5.66 8.85 15.73
CA GLY A 215 -4.29 8.63 15.26
C GLY A 215 -3.98 7.17 14.93
N LEU A 216 -4.16 6.29 15.91
CA LEU A 216 -3.90 4.85 15.78
C LEU A 216 -4.72 4.19 14.67
N LEU A 217 -5.97 4.62 14.45
CA LEU A 217 -6.79 4.08 13.36
C LEU A 217 -6.19 4.39 11.98
N PHE A 218 -5.49 5.52 11.83
CA PHE A 218 -4.76 5.84 10.60
C PHE A 218 -3.56 4.91 10.40
N GLU A 219 -2.78 4.68 11.47
CA GLU A 219 -1.63 3.77 11.43
C GLU A 219 -2.07 2.33 11.12
N MET A 220 -3.20 1.88 11.67
CA MET A 220 -3.78 0.57 11.38
C MET A 220 -4.17 0.41 9.91
N GLU A 221 -4.68 1.46 9.26
CA GLU A 221 -5.07 1.38 7.85
C GLU A 221 -3.86 1.32 6.92
N GLU A 222 -2.80 2.09 7.23
CA GLU A 222 -1.52 1.99 6.51
C GLU A 222 -0.94 0.58 6.63
N VAL A 223 -0.95 0.01 7.84
CA VAL A 223 -0.57 -1.38 8.10
C VAL A 223 -1.43 -2.35 7.26
N ILE A 224 -2.75 -2.17 7.21
CA ILE A 224 -3.64 -3.02 6.39
C ILE A 224 -3.30 -2.92 4.91
N GLN A 225 -3.01 -1.72 4.40
CA GLN A 225 -2.63 -1.54 3.00
C GLN A 225 -1.31 -2.24 2.68
N ILE A 226 -0.31 -2.12 3.56
CA ILE A 226 0.97 -2.81 3.41
C ILE A 226 0.73 -4.33 3.38
N VAL A 227 -0.07 -4.86 4.31
CA VAL A 227 -0.43 -6.29 4.36
C VAL A 227 -1.17 -6.75 3.10
N ASP A 228 -2.21 -6.04 2.65
CA ASP A 228 -2.93 -6.35 1.41
C ASP A 228 -1.98 -6.38 0.21
N SER A 229 -1.02 -5.45 0.21
CA SER A 229 -0.03 -5.34 -0.85
C SER A 229 0.98 -6.50 -0.85
N ILE A 230 1.37 -7.00 0.33
CA ILE A 230 2.19 -8.20 0.51
C ILE A 230 1.42 -9.44 0.03
N LEU A 231 0.14 -9.57 0.43
CA LEU A 231 -0.69 -10.72 0.07
C LEU A 231 -0.98 -10.80 -1.44
N ALA A 232 -1.04 -9.65 -2.13
CA ALA A 232 -1.26 -9.58 -3.58
C ALA A 232 0.03 -9.73 -4.40
N GLU A 233 1.20 -9.52 -3.78
CA GLU A 233 2.49 -9.58 -4.47
C GLU A 233 2.88 -11.02 -4.80
N LYS A 234 3.31 -11.24 -6.04
CA LYS A 234 3.70 -12.58 -6.52
C LYS A 234 5.21 -12.81 -6.40
N ASP A 235 5.97 -11.73 -6.41
CA ASP A 235 7.42 -11.76 -6.29
C ASP A 235 7.82 -11.75 -4.80
N PRO A 236 8.42 -12.83 -4.28
CA PRO A 236 8.76 -12.92 -2.86
C PRO A 236 9.81 -11.88 -2.42
N ARG A 237 10.66 -11.38 -3.33
CA ARG A 237 11.62 -10.31 -3.00
C ARG A 237 10.94 -8.97 -2.78
N LYS A 238 9.92 -8.67 -3.61
CA LYS A 238 9.10 -7.45 -3.42
C LYS A 238 8.22 -7.55 -2.19
N ALA A 239 7.75 -8.76 -1.86
CA ALA A 239 7.01 -9.00 -0.63
C ALA A 239 7.90 -8.73 0.61
N LEU A 240 9.16 -9.17 0.61
CA LEU A 240 10.13 -8.87 1.68
C LEU A 240 10.37 -7.37 1.87
N SER A 241 10.62 -6.63 0.78
CA SER A 241 10.79 -5.18 0.88
C SER A 241 9.57 -4.47 1.50
N ARG A 242 8.36 -4.95 1.23
CA ARG A 242 7.11 -4.41 1.83
C ARG A 242 6.93 -4.87 3.28
N LEU A 243 7.49 -6.01 3.66
CA LEU A 243 7.50 -6.48 5.05
C LEU A 243 8.44 -5.63 5.92
N ASP A 244 9.55 -5.14 5.37
CA ASP A 244 10.39 -4.16 6.09
C ASP A 244 9.65 -2.84 6.33
N GLU A 245 8.84 -2.40 5.36
CA GLU A 245 7.94 -1.27 5.56
C GLU A 245 6.96 -1.55 6.71
N LEU A 246 6.39 -2.76 6.78
CA LEU A 246 5.52 -3.17 7.87
C LEU A 246 6.22 -3.13 9.24
N ASN A 247 7.48 -3.58 9.33
CA ASN A 247 8.27 -3.56 10.57
C ASN A 247 8.48 -2.14 11.12
N ASN A 248 8.49 -1.11 10.27
CA ASN A 248 8.53 0.29 10.73
C ASN A 248 7.30 0.66 11.57
N HIS A 249 6.16 0.00 11.35
CA HIS A 249 4.91 0.21 12.08
C HIS A 249 4.70 -0.81 13.22
N VAL A 250 5.59 -1.79 13.37
CA VAL A 250 5.41 -2.99 14.21
C VAL A 250 6.70 -3.26 15.00
N ASP A 251 6.76 -2.81 16.26
CA ASP A 251 7.66 -3.25 17.34
C ASP A 251 7.70 -2.27 18.55
N GLY A 252 7.44 -2.78 19.75
CA GLY A 252 7.65 -2.06 21.02
C GLY A 252 6.44 -1.31 21.62
N ARG A 253 6.64 -0.64 22.76
CA ARG A 253 5.62 -0.11 23.71
C ARG A 253 4.58 0.89 23.14
N ARG A 254 4.58 1.17 21.84
CA ARG A 254 3.65 2.06 21.14
C ARG A 254 3.27 1.60 19.71
N LYS A 255 3.68 0.39 19.29
CA LYS A 255 3.43 -0.14 17.95
C LYS A 255 2.51 -1.36 18.01
N ILE A 256 1.81 -1.69 16.92
CA ILE A 256 0.88 -2.82 16.86
C ILE A 256 1.69 -4.12 16.89
N PRO A 257 1.56 -4.98 17.91
CA PRO A 257 2.31 -6.24 17.93
C PRO A 257 1.63 -7.25 17.00
N PHE A 258 2.36 -7.72 15.98
CA PHE A 258 1.96 -8.90 15.23
C PHE A 258 2.49 -10.15 15.94
N GLY A 259 1.57 -11.03 16.34
CA GLY A 259 1.89 -12.21 17.14
C GLY A 259 2.72 -13.23 16.38
N VAL A 260 3.96 -13.42 16.83
CA VAL A 260 4.90 -14.50 16.50
C VAL A 260 4.32 -15.84 16.99
N ARG A 261 3.35 -16.39 16.24
CA ARG A 261 2.89 -17.78 16.42
C ARG A 261 3.47 -18.74 15.39
N SER A 262 4.28 -18.23 14.47
CA SER A 262 5.05 -18.99 13.51
C SER A 262 6.52 -18.91 13.88
N ASP A 263 7.21 -20.04 13.85
CA ASP A 263 8.67 -20.15 13.94
C ASP A 263 9.39 -19.54 12.71
N PHE A 264 8.73 -18.59 12.02
CA PHE A 264 9.19 -17.98 10.79
C PHE A 264 10.09 -16.79 11.13
N ARG A 265 11.39 -16.93 10.83
CA ARG A 265 12.36 -15.84 10.91
C ARG A 265 12.50 -15.20 9.53
N TRP A 266 12.31 -13.88 9.46
CA TRP A 266 12.40 -13.14 8.21
C TRP A 266 13.79 -13.21 7.58
N ASP A 267 14.85 -13.16 8.41
CA ASP A 267 16.25 -13.29 7.98
C ASP A 267 16.49 -14.60 7.19
N ASP A 268 15.94 -15.72 7.68
CA ASP A 268 16.12 -17.04 7.05
C ASP A 268 15.46 -17.08 5.66
N PHE A 269 14.38 -16.32 5.44
CA PHE A 269 13.68 -16.26 4.15
C PHE A 269 14.43 -15.40 3.12
N GLU A 270 15.01 -14.28 3.54
CA GLU A 270 15.86 -13.44 2.68
C GLU A 270 17.09 -14.21 2.19
N GLU A 271 17.77 -14.91 3.10
CA GLU A 271 18.91 -15.77 2.76
C GLU A 271 18.50 -16.87 1.77
N ALA A 272 17.35 -17.52 2.01
CA ALA A 272 16.84 -18.57 1.12
C ALA A 272 16.59 -18.06 -0.31
N LEU A 273 16.01 -16.86 -0.48
CA LEU A 273 15.78 -16.27 -1.82
C LEU A 273 17.08 -15.85 -2.52
N SER A 274 18.07 -15.41 -1.75
CA SER A 274 19.39 -15.03 -2.27
C SER A 274 20.13 -16.27 -2.77
N ARG A 275 20.25 -17.31 -1.93
CA ARG A 275 20.84 -18.61 -2.29
C ARG A 275 20.12 -19.23 -3.50
N HIS A 276 18.78 -19.22 -3.51
CA HIS A 276 18.01 -19.75 -4.63
C HIS A 276 18.27 -18.99 -5.94
N GLY A 277 18.29 -17.65 -5.89
CA GLY A 277 18.58 -16.83 -7.07
C GLY A 277 19.97 -17.11 -7.64
N TYR A 278 20.98 -17.15 -6.77
CA TYR A 278 22.35 -17.46 -7.16
C TYR A 278 22.48 -18.82 -7.86
N TRP A 279 21.91 -19.88 -7.27
CA TRP A 279 21.93 -21.21 -7.88
C TRP A 279 21.15 -21.28 -9.19
N LEU A 280 20.00 -20.62 -9.28
CA LEU A 280 19.21 -20.57 -10.50
C LEU A 280 20.00 -19.91 -11.64
N ASP A 281 20.59 -18.75 -11.38
CA ASP A 281 21.37 -18.00 -12.37
C ASP A 281 22.61 -18.81 -12.82
N ALA A 282 23.32 -19.44 -11.88
CA ALA A 282 24.47 -20.29 -12.18
C ALA A 282 24.10 -21.53 -13.02
N LEU A 283 23.01 -22.22 -12.66
CA LEU A 283 22.51 -23.37 -13.42
C LEU A 283 22.01 -23.00 -14.82
N GLN A 284 21.42 -21.81 -14.97
CA GLN A 284 21.00 -21.30 -16.28
C GLN A 284 22.19 -20.91 -17.15
N HIS A 285 23.20 -20.23 -16.57
CA HIS A 285 24.42 -19.85 -17.27
C HIS A 285 25.14 -21.06 -17.86
N ASP A 286 25.23 -22.16 -17.09
CA ASP A 286 25.87 -23.40 -17.52
C ASP A 286 24.95 -24.30 -18.38
N GLY A 287 23.67 -23.93 -18.58
CA GLY A 287 22.69 -24.74 -19.31
C GLY A 287 22.31 -26.06 -18.64
N LEU A 288 22.55 -26.18 -17.33
CA LEU A 288 22.37 -27.41 -16.55
C LEU A 288 21.07 -27.45 -15.74
N LEU A 289 20.27 -26.38 -15.76
CA LEU A 289 19.02 -26.29 -15.00
C LEU A 289 18.09 -27.48 -15.26
N ALA A 290 17.88 -27.85 -16.52
CA ALA A 290 17.00 -28.97 -16.87
C ALA A 290 17.54 -30.30 -16.32
N ALA A 291 18.85 -30.55 -16.43
CA ALA A 291 19.48 -31.77 -15.92
C ALA A 291 19.37 -31.87 -14.39
N TYR A 292 19.57 -30.75 -13.69
CA TYR A 292 19.42 -30.66 -12.23
C TYR A 292 17.98 -30.94 -11.78
N VAL A 293 17.00 -30.34 -12.45
CA VAL A 293 15.57 -30.56 -12.16
C VAL A 293 15.19 -32.02 -12.40
N THR A 294 15.57 -32.62 -13.52
CA THR A 294 15.29 -34.03 -13.82
C THR A 294 15.91 -34.97 -12.79
N MET A 295 17.15 -34.72 -12.36
CA MET A 295 17.78 -35.49 -11.29
C MET A 295 17.02 -35.36 -9.96
N GLY A 296 16.56 -34.15 -9.62
CA GLY A 296 15.74 -33.91 -8.45
C GLY A 296 14.38 -34.62 -8.50
N GLU A 297 13.72 -34.64 -9.66
CA GLU A 297 12.48 -35.38 -9.87
C GLU A 297 12.67 -36.89 -9.70
N LEU A 298 13.71 -37.45 -10.33
CA LEU A 298 14.05 -38.87 -10.18
C LEU A 298 14.28 -39.27 -8.73
N LEU A 299 15.04 -38.47 -7.97
CA LEU A 299 15.29 -38.72 -6.55
C LEU A 299 14.00 -38.66 -5.72
N ARG A 300 13.14 -37.65 -5.97
CA ARG A 300 11.88 -37.49 -5.25
C ARG A 300 10.92 -38.63 -5.52
N ASP A 301 10.82 -39.06 -6.77
CA ASP A 301 9.92 -40.13 -7.19
C ASP A 301 10.37 -41.46 -6.58
N GLU A 302 11.67 -41.76 -6.56
CA GLU A 302 12.22 -42.96 -5.93
C GLU A 302 12.04 -42.92 -4.40
N LEU A 303 12.29 -41.79 -3.73
CA LEU A 303 12.04 -41.62 -2.30
C LEU A 303 10.57 -41.85 -1.95
N THR A 304 9.67 -41.36 -2.79
CA THR A 304 8.22 -41.52 -2.62
C THR A 304 7.81 -42.97 -2.84
N ALA A 305 8.30 -43.61 -3.90
CA ALA A 305 8.00 -45.01 -4.21
C ALA A 305 8.50 -45.95 -3.09
N HIS A 306 9.73 -45.73 -2.61
CA HIS A 306 10.34 -46.54 -1.55
C HIS A 306 9.60 -46.41 -0.22
N THR A 307 9.21 -45.19 0.16
CA THR A 307 8.48 -44.94 1.41
C THR A 307 7.02 -45.40 1.35
N GLN A 308 6.40 -45.44 0.17
CA GLN A 308 5.09 -46.09 -0.02
C GLN A 308 5.16 -47.62 0.08
N ALA A 309 6.21 -48.23 -0.50
CA ALA A 309 6.43 -49.67 -0.41
C ALA A 309 6.85 -50.11 1.00
N ASN A 310 7.58 -49.25 1.72
CA ASN A 310 8.12 -49.52 3.05
C ASN A 310 7.84 -48.33 3.99
N PRO A 311 6.60 -48.21 4.50
CA PRO A 311 6.25 -47.12 5.39
C PRO A 311 7.02 -47.24 6.72
N PRO A 312 7.44 -46.11 7.31
CA PRO A 312 8.07 -46.12 8.62
C PRO A 312 7.13 -46.71 9.68
N THR A 313 7.70 -47.48 10.60
CA THR A 313 6.92 -48.20 11.61
C THR A 313 7.11 -47.63 13.01
N GLN A 314 8.23 -46.95 13.26
CA GLN A 314 8.57 -46.36 14.54
C GLN A 314 9.03 -44.91 14.41
N VAL A 315 8.83 -44.16 15.50
CA VAL A 315 9.40 -42.82 15.64
C VAL A 315 10.92 -42.94 15.68
N ASN A 316 11.62 -42.03 15.00
CA ASN A 316 13.09 -42.02 14.82
C ASN A 316 13.66 -43.10 13.89
N ASP A 317 12.84 -43.87 13.19
CA ASP A 317 13.32 -44.56 11.97
C ASP A 317 13.98 -43.50 11.06
N PHE A 318 14.93 -43.89 10.21
CA PHE A 318 15.56 -42.96 9.27
C PHE A 318 15.27 -43.34 7.83
N LEU A 319 15.29 -42.32 6.97
CA LEU A 319 15.34 -42.46 5.52
C LEU A 319 16.68 -41.92 5.04
N GLU A 320 17.40 -42.72 4.25
CA GLU A 320 18.70 -42.37 3.70
C GLU A 320 18.66 -42.46 2.17
N ALA A 321 19.24 -41.45 1.53
CA ALA A 321 19.49 -41.42 0.09
C ALA A 321 21.00 -41.43 -0.16
N ASP A 322 21.46 -42.39 -0.96
CA ASP A 322 22.82 -42.47 -1.49
C ASP A 322 22.77 -42.23 -3.01
N LEU A 323 23.26 -41.07 -3.44
CA LEU A 323 23.23 -40.60 -4.81
C LEU A 323 24.65 -40.44 -5.37
N GLN A 324 24.98 -41.22 -6.40
CA GLN A 324 26.18 -41.03 -7.21
C GLN A 324 25.80 -40.45 -8.57
N TYR A 325 26.50 -39.40 -8.97
CA TYR A 325 26.20 -38.66 -10.19
C TYR A 325 27.49 -38.15 -10.87
N ASP A 326 27.36 -37.74 -12.13
CA ASP A 326 28.40 -36.99 -12.83
C ASP A 326 28.33 -35.50 -12.43
N PRO A 327 29.37 -34.95 -11.75
CA PRO A 327 29.36 -33.56 -11.30
C PRO A 327 29.30 -32.55 -12.45
N LEU A 328 29.70 -32.93 -13.67
CA LEU A 328 29.70 -32.04 -14.82
C LEU A 328 28.33 -31.95 -15.51
N SER A 329 27.57 -33.06 -15.54
CA SER A 329 26.33 -33.16 -16.30
C SER A 329 25.08 -33.49 -15.47
N PHE A 330 25.22 -33.67 -14.15
CA PHE A 330 24.18 -34.15 -13.23
C PHE A 330 23.51 -35.46 -13.66
N LYS A 331 24.20 -36.30 -14.44
CA LYS A 331 23.67 -37.62 -14.82
C LYS A 331 23.83 -38.59 -13.65
N VAL A 332 22.72 -39.17 -13.20
CA VAL A 332 22.72 -40.18 -12.13
C VAL A 332 23.42 -41.44 -12.63
N LYS A 333 24.40 -41.92 -11.85
CA LYS A 333 25.12 -43.19 -12.08
C LYS A 333 24.51 -44.32 -11.28
N SER A 334 24.24 -44.07 -10.01
CA SER A 334 23.53 -44.99 -9.12
C SER A 334 22.76 -44.21 -8.06
N MET A 335 21.61 -44.75 -7.67
CA MET A 335 20.79 -44.20 -6.61
C MET A 335 20.32 -45.38 -5.75
N THR A 336 20.53 -45.29 -4.44
CA THR A 336 20.04 -46.29 -3.50
C THR A 336 19.32 -45.58 -2.36
N ILE A 337 18.14 -46.09 -2.01
CA ILE A 337 17.36 -45.58 -0.89
C ILE A 337 17.28 -46.68 0.15
N SER A 338 17.65 -46.35 1.37
CA SER A 338 17.59 -47.26 2.50
C SER A 338 16.75 -46.64 3.62
N HIS A 339 16.14 -47.50 4.42
CA HIS A 339 15.51 -47.10 5.67
C HIS A 339 16.05 -48.00 6.78
N GLY A 340 16.00 -47.54 8.03
CA GLY A 340 16.44 -48.35 9.16
C GLY A 340 16.01 -47.78 10.50
N ALA A 341 16.31 -48.52 11.55
CA ALA A 341 16.02 -48.13 12.92
C ALA A 341 16.93 -46.97 13.39
N ALA A 342 16.43 -46.22 14.38
CA ALA A 342 17.13 -45.10 14.99
C ALA A 342 18.60 -45.44 15.33
N GLY A 343 19.53 -44.59 14.88
CA GLY A 343 20.97 -44.74 15.15
C GLY A 343 21.73 -45.68 14.21
N GLY A 344 21.07 -46.27 13.20
CA GLY A 344 21.69 -47.16 12.20
C GLY A 344 22.12 -46.48 10.89
N GLY A 345 22.01 -45.16 10.78
CA GLY A 345 22.37 -44.43 9.56
C GLY A 345 23.87 -44.47 9.26
N SER A 346 24.23 -44.53 7.98
CA SER A 346 25.62 -44.42 7.56
C SER A 346 26.10 -42.97 7.75
N PRO A 347 27.43 -42.73 7.90
CA PRO A 347 27.95 -41.37 7.94
C PRO A 347 27.57 -40.61 6.66
N GLU A 348 27.21 -39.33 6.81
CA GLU A 348 26.93 -38.45 5.67
C GLU A 348 28.17 -38.31 4.79
N ILE A 349 27.95 -38.33 3.47
CA ILE A 349 29.00 -38.10 2.48
C ILE A 349 28.61 -36.89 1.66
N THR A 350 29.52 -35.92 1.56
CA THR A 350 29.40 -34.72 0.72
C THR A 350 30.70 -34.58 -0.06
N SER A 351 30.69 -35.04 -1.30
CA SER A 351 31.81 -34.89 -2.22
C SER A 351 31.30 -34.75 -3.64
N ALA A 352 32.11 -34.12 -4.51
CA ALA A 352 31.75 -33.94 -5.91
C ALA A 352 31.40 -35.29 -6.58
N GLY A 353 30.14 -35.43 -7.01
CA GLY A 353 29.63 -36.64 -7.65
C GLY A 353 29.14 -37.75 -6.69
N HIS A 354 29.17 -37.54 -5.37
CA HIS A 354 28.62 -38.48 -4.38
C HIS A 354 28.05 -37.78 -3.15
N VAL A 355 26.73 -37.89 -2.98
CA VAL A 355 26.00 -37.36 -1.82
C VAL A 355 25.26 -38.48 -1.10
N ARG A 356 25.52 -38.64 0.20
CA ARG A 356 24.76 -39.51 1.10
C ARG A 356 24.20 -38.70 2.27
N VAL A 357 22.89 -38.74 2.45
CA VAL A 357 22.18 -38.02 3.52
C VAL A 357 21.14 -38.91 4.18
N SER A 358 21.04 -38.83 5.50
CA SER A 358 20.03 -39.53 6.29
C SER A 358 19.25 -38.55 7.16
N ARG A 359 17.92 -38.67 7.23
CA ARG A 359 17.08 -37.88 8.14
C ARG A 359 16.14 -38.79 8.93
N PRO A 360 15.95 -38.54 10.23
CA PRO A 360 15.00 -39.30 11.04
C PRO A 360 13.56 -38.87 10.79
N TYR A 361 12.61 -39.78 11.02
CA TYR A 361 11.19 -39.48 11.19
C TYR A 361 10.97 -38.81 12.55
N ASP A 362 10.62 -37.52 12.51
CA ASP A 362 10.40 -36.70 13.70
C ASP A 362 9.02 -36.94 14.35
N GLN A 363 8.88 -36.52 15.60
CA GLN A 363 7.64 -36.58 16.38
C GLN A 363 6.79 -35.30 16.27
N TRP A 364 7.25 -34.30 15.52
CA TRP A 364 6.77 -32.91 15.54
C TRP A 364 6.41 -32.44 14.13
N THR A 365 5.52 -33.17 13.47
CA THR A 365 4.70 -32.60 12.39
C THR A 365 3.79 -31.53 13.00
N MET A 366 4.29 -30.29 13.18
CA MET A 366 3.44 -29.17 13.50
C MET A 366 2.39 -29.02 12.39
N ARG A 367 1.17 -29.44 12.71
CA ARG A 367 -0.09 -29.01 12.10
C ARG A 367 -0.06 -28.91 10.57
N LYS A 368 -0.17 -30.06 9.88
CA LYS A 368 -0.94 -30.31 8.62
C LYS A 368 -0.27 -31.23 7.58
N SER A 369 1.00 -31.62 7.72
CA SER A 369 1.67 -32.52 6.75
C SER A 369 1.77 -33.98 7.23
N ASN A 370 1.70 -34.91 6.27
CA ASN A 370 1.99 -36.33 6.48
C ASN A 370 3.47 -36.51 6.86
N ALA A 371 3.76 -37.20 7.98
CA ALA A 371 5.13 -37.41 8.47
C ALA A 371 6.06 -38.04 7.41
N VAL A 372 5.50 -38.89 6.55
CA VAL A 372 6.24 -39.51 5.44
C VAL A 372 6.66 -38.48 4.40
N GLU A 373 5.74 -37.62 3.97
CA GLU A 373 6.01 -36.54 3.00
C GLU A 373 7.04 -35.56 3.54
N HIS A 374 6.98 -35.25 4.83
CA HIS A 374 7.93 -34.33 5.47
C HIS A 374 9.37 -34.88 5.45
N VAL A 375 9.57 -36.15 5.80
CA VAL A 375 10.90 -36.76 5.76
C VAL A 375 11.42 -36.92 4.34
N VAL A 376 10.58 -37.35 3.39
CA VAL A 376 10.93 -37.39 1.97
C VAL A 376 11.39 -36.01 1.50
N HIS A 377 10.64 -34.95 1.85
CA HIS A 377 11.01 -33.58 1.52
C HIS A 377 12.34 -33.16 2.15
N ASN A 378 12.59 -33.47 3.41
CA ASN A 378 13.83 -33.09 4.11
C ASN A 378 15.07 -33.82 3.56
N VAL A 379 14.96 -35.11 3.25
CA VAL A 379 16.05 -35.89 2.63
C VAL A 379 16.32 -35.35 1.23
N TRP A 380 15.28 -35.12 0.45
CA TRP A 380 15.39 -34.55 -0.89
C TRP A 380 16.05 -33.17 -0.86
N TRP A 381 15.59 -32.26 0.01
CA TRP A 381 16.17 -30.92 0.11
C TRP A 381 17.64 -30.95 0.52
N SER A 382 17.97 -31.78 1.51
CA SER A 382 19.34 -31.94 1.99
C SER A 382 20.27 -32.49 0.90
N ALA A 383 19.82 -33.50 0.15
CA ALA A 383 20.61 -34.10 -0.92
C ALA A 383 20.83 -33.09 -2.07
N MET A 384 19.75 -32.51 -2.58
CA MET A 384 19.80 -31.62 -3.74
C MET A 384 20.52 -30.30 -3.43
N GLY A 385 20.39 -29.80 -2.19
CA GLY A 385 21.12 -28.63 -1.69
C GLY A 385 22.64 -28.88 -1.67
N LYS A 386 23.08 -30.05 -1.21
CA LYS A 386 24.50 -30.45 -1.22
C LYS A 386 25.03 -30.61 -2.65
N VAL A 387 24.25 -31.20 -3.56
CA VAL A 387 24.65 -31.35 -4.97
C VAL A 387 24.88 -30.00 -5.66
N VAL A 388 24.00 -29.03 -5.45
CA VAL A 388 24.16 -27.70 -6.07
C VAL A 388 25.21 -26.87 -5.36
N GLY A 389 25.30 -26.95 -4.03
CA GLY A 389 26.29 -26.22 -3.22
C GLY A 389 27.73 -26.67 -3.47
N ASP A 390 27.98 -27.97 -3.67
CA ASP A 390 29.31 -28.49 -4.01
C ASP A 390 29.84 -27.91 -5.33
N ARG A 391 28.96 -27.62 -6.29
CA ARG A 391 29.33 -27.06 -7.59
C ARG A 391 29.36 -25.52 -7.59
N TYR A 392 28.40 -24.90 -6.92
CA TYR A 392 28.26 -23.46 -6.81
C TYR A 392 28.24 -23.08 -5.32
N PRO A 393 29.41 -23.04 -4.67
CA PRO A 393 29.50 -22.55 -3.31
C PRO A 393 28.99 -21.11 -3.27
N HIS A 394 28.15 -20.80 -2.28
CA HIS A 394 27.68 -19.44 -2.09
C HIS A 394 28.85 -18.57 -1.61
N PRO A 395 28.97 -17.30 -2.04
CA PRO A 395 30.06 -16.42 -1.61
C PRO A 395 30.21 -16.27 -0.10
N ASP A 396 29.11 -16.41 0.65
CA ASP A 396 29.09 -16.31 2.12
C ASP A 396 29.54 -17.61 2.83
N ASP A 397 29.69 -18.71 2.10
CA ASP A 397 30.12 -20.02 2.63
C ASP A 397 31.65 -20.25 2.46
N ILE A 398 32.41 -19.26 1.94
CA ILE A 398 33.87 -19.26 1.70
C ILE A 398 34.56 -18.27 2.64
#